data_AF-A0A1Z5J8T5-F1
#
_entry.id   AF-A0A1Z5J8T5-F1
#
_cell.length_a   1.000
_cell.length_b   1.000
_cell.length_c   1.000
_cell.angle_alpha   90.00
_cell.angle_beta   90.00
_cell.angle_gamma   90.00
#
_symmetry.space_group_name_H-M   'P 1'
#
loop_
_entity.id
_entity.type
_entity.pdbx_description
1 polymer ?
#
loop_
_entity_poly.entity_id
_entity_poly.type
_entity_poly.pdbx_seq_one_letter_code
_entity_poly.pdbx_strand_id
1 'polypeptide(L)'
;MPSASNSQKFDRERQIAYFSTCLQQLPAPYCKLDTNRLTMVHFCVHALDLLGVWDEMEKQNVKYSSFVEANNIIEWILSTLMHIDNNDPQEAGFIGGTFLPPHHKYHHSHIAMTYTALCILQTLGVDVRNDPRIPQTAIIRTLRRLQQPDGSFASTIQGDGEHDLRFLYCACCISYLLDDWSGIDIPRAVSYVRNCRSFDGALALVPHGGEGHGGSTFCGVASLVLMNQLYVIGEDADWKASLLHWCVTRQQKQGLQGRPNKDEDTCYSYWIGATLRLLGYDAGTGNEDDVLCFLDHAELRSFVLSCQHPVLGGFSKVRNTYPDVLHSYYSLAYLSLSQKYRQDTQMKKDLEGVSLKALNCTMGIGQASILAEEGFRPLL
;
A
#
# COMPACT_ATOMS: atom_id res chain seq x y z
N MET A 1 18.80 -19.97 30.59
CA MET A 1 17.66 -19.12 30.22
C MET A 1 16.87 -19.86 29.17
N PRO A 2 15.54 -20.00 29.26
CA PRO A 2 14.79 -20.77 28.28
C PRO A 2 14.83 -20.04 26.92
N SER A 3 15.35 -20.73 25.91
CA SER A 3 15.35 -20.34 24.52
C SER A 3 13.91 -20.30 23.98
N ALA A 4 13.33 -19.11 23.83
CA ALA A 4 11.99 -18.96 23.28
C ALA A 4 12.04 -18.96 21.74
N SER A 5 12.23 -20.14 21.15
CA SER A 5 11.78 -20.42 19.78
C SER A 5 10.26 -20.68 19.81
N ASN A 6 9.46 -19.68 20.16
CA ASN A 6 8.01 -19.78 20.05
C ASN A 6 7.60 -19.16 18.72
N SER A 7 7.78 -19.88 17.62
CA SER A 7 7.14 -19.50 16.36
C SER A 7 5.63 -19.61 16.58
N GLN A 8 4.94 -18.47 16.56
CA GLN A 8 3.50 -18.43 16.76
C GLN A 8 2.81 -18.89 15.48
N LYS A 9 1.81 -19.77 15.61
CA LYS A 9 0.98 -20.16 14.47
C LYS A 9 0.14 -18.96 14.02
N PHE A 10 0.04 -18.72 12.71
CA PHE A 10 -0.88 -17.74 12.15
C PHE A 10 -2.33 -18.08 12.54
N ASP A 11 -3.06 -17.10 13.06
CA ASP A 11 -4.44 -17.28 13.55
C ASP A 11 -5.40 -16.48 12.66
N ARG A 12 -5.81 -17.06 11.53
CA ARG A 12 -6.66 -16.42 10.52
C ARG A 12 -7.96 -15.89 11.11
N GLU A 13 -8.66 -16.70 11.91
CA GLU A 13 -9.96 -16.32 12.47
C GLU A 13 -9.83 -15.09 13.38
N ARG A 14 -8.77 -15.04 14.18
CA ARG A 14 -8.48 -13.89 15.04
C ARG A 14 -8.08 -12.66 14.24
N GLN A 15 -7.38 -12.80 13.12
CA GLN A 15 -7.13 -11.69 12.20
C GLN A 15 -8.45 -11.14 11.64
N ILE A 16 -9.35 -12.01 11.18
CA ILE A 16 -10.67 -11.59 10.67
C ILE A 16 -11.44 -10.83 11.74
N ALA A 17 -11.49 -11.35 12.97
CA ALA A 17 -12.15 -10.69 14.09
C ALA A 17 -11.55 -9.30 14.40
N TYR A 18 -10.22 -9.18 14.38
CA TYR A 18 -9.51 -7.91 14.60
C TYR A 18 -9.92 -6.86 13.55
N PHE A 19 -9.78 -7.17 12.26
CA PHE A 19 -10.07 -6.21 11.19
C PHE A 19 -11.56 -5.90 11.07
N SER A 20 -12.43 -6.87 11.28
CA SER A 20 -13.89 -6.66 11.27
C SER A 20 -14.30 -5.68 12.39
N THR A 21 -13.74 -5.86 13.59
CA THR A 21 -13.96 -4.95 14.72
C THR A 21 -13.41 -3.56 14.42
N CYS A 22 -12.17 -3.45 13.92
CA CYS A 22 -11.56 -2.15 13.60
C CYS A 22 -12.31 -1.39 12.49
N LEU A 23 -12.94 -2.10 11.56
CA LEU A 23 -13.75 -1.53 10.50
C LEU A 23 -15.07 -0.93 11.03
N GLN A 24 -15.64 -1.51 12.08
CA GLN A 24 -16.82 -0.97 12.77
C GLN A 24 -16.48 0.18 13.72
N GLN A 25 -15.40 0.02 14.50
CA GLN A 25 -15.02 0.97 15.53
C GLN A 25 -13.52 0.92 15.79
N LEU A 26 -12.90 2.10 15.83
CA LEU A 26 -11.50 2.26 16.19
C LEU A 26 -11.35 2.72 17.66
N PRO A 27 -10.31 2.24 18.38
CA PRO A 27 -9.97 2.73 19.71
C PRO A 27 -9.62 4.24 19.74
N ALA A 28 -9.81 4.89 20.90
CA ALA A 28 -9.56 6.32 21.09
C ALA A 28 -8.19 6.87 20.60
N PRO A 29 -7.07 6.12 20.65
CA PRO A 29 -5.81 6.58 20.05
C PRO A 29 -5.89 6.96 18.56
N TYR A 30 -6.83 6.39 17.81
CA TYR A 30 -7.05 6.70 16.39
C TYR A 30 -7.71 8.07 16.15
N CYS A 31 -8.20 8.77 17.17
CA CYS A 31 -8.78 10.11 16.99
C CYS A 31 -7.79 11.11 16.38
N LYS A 32 -6.48 10.89 16.51
CA LYS A 32 -5.45 11.71 15.85
C LYS A 32 -5.38 11.51 14.34
N LEU A 33 -6.01 10.46 13.82
CA LEU A 33 -6.06 10.08 12.41
C LEU A 33 -7.43 10.37 11.79
N ASP A 34 -8.20 11.30 12.37
CA ASP A 34 -9.54 11.63 11.89
C ASP A 34 -9.58 12.18 10.46
N THR A 35 -8.47 12.81 10.05
CA THR A 35 -8.21 13.27 8.67
C THR A 35 -7.81 12.15 7.72
N ASN A 36 -7.65 10.92 8.20
CA ASN A 36 -7.14 9.77 7.44
C ASN A 36 -8.02 8.51 7.64
N ARG A 37 -9.32 8.67 7.91
CA ARG A 37 -10.23 7.53 8.17
C ARG A 37 -10.27 6.58 6.98
N LEU A 38 -10.26 7.09 5.75
CA LEU A 38 -10.21 6.27 4.53
C LEU A 38 -8.97 5.36 4.48
N THR A 39 -7.82 5.83 4.96
CA THR A 39 -6.61 5.00 5.07
C THR A 39 -6.79 3.86 6.07
N MET A 40 -7.51 4.09 7.18
CA MET A 40 -7.79 3.02 8.14
C MET A 40 -8.75 1.98 7.55
N VAL A 41 -9.77 2.43 6.82
CA VAL A 41 -10.70 1.55 6.09
C VAL A 41 -9.95 0.75 5.01
N HIS A 42 -9.03 1.39 4.29
CA HIS A 42 -8.17 0.73 3.29
C HIS A 42 -7.43 -0.46 3.89
N PHE A 43 -6.75 -0.26 5.03
CA PHE A 43 -6.04 -1.36 5.70
C PHE A 43 -6.98 -2.50 6.10
N CYS A 44 -8.15 -2.19 6.67
CA CYS A 44 -9.10 -3.23 7.08
C CYS A 44 -9.70 -3.98 5.87
N VAL A 45 -10.14 -3.27 4.84
CA VAL A 45 -10.80 -3.89 3.68
C VAL A 45 -9.84 -4.79 2.91
N HIS A 46 -8.62 -4.32 2.65
CA HIS A 46 -7.64 -5.13 1.92
C HIS A 46 -7.08 -6.26 2.77
N ALA A 47 -6.98 -6.11 4.10
CA ALA A 47 -6.67 -7.25 4.98
C ALA A 47 -7.73 -8.35 4.87
N LEU A 48 -9.01 -7.98 4.96
CA LEU A 48 -10.13 -8.91 4.83
C LEU A 48 -10.19 -9.55 3.44
N ASP A 49 -9.83 -8.80 2.40
CA ASP A 49 -9.66 -9.35 1.06
C ASP A 49 -8.55 -10.39 1.02
N LEU A 50 -7.33 -10.07 1.47
CA LEU A 50 -6.22 -11.04 1.51
C LEU A 50 -6.55 -12.31 2.31
N LEU A 51 -7.41 -12.18 3.33
CA LEU A 51 -7.90 -13.30 4.13
C LEU A 51 -8.98 -14.13 3.40
N GLY A 52 -9.55 -13.66 2.29
CA GLY A 52 -10.58 -14.34 1.50
C GLY A 52 -12.02 -14.09 1.96
N VAL A 53 -12.23 -13.10 2.83
CA VAL A 53 -13.51 -12.91 3.50
C VAL A 53 -14.62 -12.45 2.55
N TRP A 54 -14.31 -11.53 1.62
CA TRP A 54 -15.30 -11.04 0.65
C TRP A 54 -15.84 -12.17 -0.23
N ASP A 55 -14.95 -13.04 -0.75
CA ASP A 55 -15.33 -14.20 -1.57
C ASP A 55 -16.19 -15.22 -0.80
N GLU A 56 -15.90 -15.42 0.50
CA GLU A 56 -16.66 -16.32 1.37
C GLU A 56 -18.08 -15.80 1.66
N MET A 57 -18.21 -14.48 1.82
CA MET A 57 -19.48 -13.82 2.06
C MET A 57 -20.37 -13.78 0.83
N GLU A 58 -19.80 -13.50 -0.36
CA GLU A 58 -20.55 -13.52 -1.63
C GLU A 58 -21.16 -14.91 -1.89
N LYS A 59 -20.41 -15.97 -1.59
CA LYS A 59 -20.88 -17.36 -1.73
C LYS A 59 -21.87 -17.79 -0.64
N GLN A 60 -22.29 -16.88 0.26
CA GLN A 60 -23.17 -17.11 1.41
C GLN A 60 -22.71 -18.26 2.33
N ASN A 61 -21.43 -18.62 2.30
CA ASN A 61 -20.92 -19.80 3.00
C ASN A 61 -20.60 -19.52 4.47
N VAL A 62 -20.47 -18.24 4.86
CA VAL A 62 -20.09 -17.85 6.23
C VAL A 62 -20.78 -16.52 6.59
N LYS A 63 -21.26 -16.40 7.84
CA LYS A 63 -21.68 -15.14 8.44
C LYS A 63 -20.72 -14.77 9.58
N TYR A 64 -20.17 -13.56 9.51
CA TYR A 64 -19.30 -13.00 10.54
C TYR A 64 -20.11 -12.05 11.44
N SER A 65 -20.11 -12.27 12.76
CA SER A 65 -21.01 -11.57 13.71
C SER A 65 -20.77 -10.06 13.83
N SER A 66 -19.56 -9.60 13.52
CA SER A 66 -19.10 -8.22 13.73
C SER A 66 -18.68 -7.56 12.41
N PHE A 67 -19.35 -7.91 11.31
CA PHE A 67 -18.93 -7.52 9.98
C PHE A 67 -19.77 -6.38 9.41
N VAL A 68 -19.14 -5.51 8.61
CA VAL A 68 -19.82 -4.42 7.88
C VAL A 68 -20.06 -4.88 6.45
N GLU A 69 -21.32 -4.86 6.01
CA GLU A 69 -21.69 -5.19 4.62
C GLU A 69 -20.93 -4.32 3.61
N ALA A 70 -20.43 -4.94 2.53
CA ALA A 70 -19.64 -4.25 1.51
C ALA A 70 -20.35 -3.02 0.94
N ASN A 71 -21.66 -3.11 0.69
CA ASN A 71 -22.46 -2.00 0.19
C ASN A 71 -22.49 -0.80 1.15
N ASN A 72 -22.51 -1.02 2.47
CA ASN A 72 -22.49 0.09 3.43
C ASN A 72 -21.14 0.82 3.40
N ILE A 73 -20.05 0.08 3.17
CA ILE A 73 -18.70 0.67 3.02
C ILE A 73 -18.63 1.48 1.72
N ILE A 74 -19.13 0.93 0.61
CA ILE A 74 -19.18 1.60 -0.70
C ILE A 74 -19.94 2.93 -0.59
N GLU A 75 -21.16 2.91 -0.05
CA GLU A 75 -21.99 4.12 0.07
C GLU A 75 -21.35 5.15 1.02
N TRP A 76 -20.72 4.71 2.11
CA TRP A 76 -19.98 5.61 2.98
C TRP A 76 -18.79 6.26 2.28
N ILE A 77 -18.00 5.51 1.51
CA ILE A 77 -16.86 6.07 0.75
C ILE A 77 -17.36 7.06 -0.29
N LEU A 78 -18.40 6.73 -1.06
CA LEU A 78 -18.99 7.64 -2.04
C LEU A 78 -19.53 8.91 -1.38
N SER A 79 -20.02 8.85 -0.14
CA SER A 79 -20.42 10.06 0.61
C SER A 79 -19.25 11.00 0.96
N THR A 80 -18.01 10.53 0.90
CA THR A 80 -16.78 11.33 1.10
C THR A 80 -16.23 11.92 -0.21
N LEU A 81 -16.86 11.63 -1.34
CA LEU A 81 -16.49 12.21 -2.62
C LEU A 81 -16.82 13.71 -2.62
N MET A 82 -15.79 14.50 -2.89
CA MET A 82 -15.91 15.92 -3.15
C MET A 82 -16.11 16.15 -4.64
N HIS A 83 -17.22 16.81 -4.98
CA HIS A 83 -17.49 17.30 -6.32
C HIS A 83 -18.06 18.72 -6.21
N ILE A 84 -17.18 19.72 -6.31
CA ILE A 84 -17.56 21.12 -6.21
C ILE A 84 -18.05 21.55 -7.59
N ASP A 85 -19.33 21.34 -7.88
CA ASP A 85 -20.10 21.85 -9.04
C ASP A 85 -20.14 20.95 -10.29
N ASN A 86 -21.34 20.84 -10.90
CA ASN A 86 -21.65 19.91 -11.99
C ASN A 86 -21.20 20.41 -13.39
N ASN A 87 -20.78 21.67 -13.50
CA ASN A 87 -20.49 22.30 -14.80
C ASN A 87 -18.99 22.44 -15.11
N ASP A 88 -18.11 22.54 -14.09
CA ASP A 88 -16.64 22.39 -14.20
C ASP A 88 -16.04 22.41 -12.78
N PRO A 89 -15.91 21.25 -12.11
CA PRO A 89 -15.41 21.24 -10.75
C PRO A 89 -13.96 21.73 -10.70
N GLN A 90 -13.69 22.74 -9.87
CA GLN A 90 -12.33 23.21 -9.63
C GLN A 90 -11.46 22.14 -8.95
N GLU A 91 -12.11 21.21 -8.26
CA GLU A 91 -11.52 20.14 -7.46
C GLU A 91 -12.47 18.94 -7.44
N ALA A 92 -11.92 17.74 -7.62
CA ALA A 92 -12.61 16.47 -7.42
C ALA A 92 -11.67 15.43 -6.83
N GLY A 93 -12.20 14.62 -5.93
CA GLY A 93 -11.46 13.59 -5.20
C GLY A 93 -12.15 13.28 -3.88
N PHE A 94 -11.51 12.51 -3.02
CA PHE A 94 -12.10 12.10 -1.74
C PHE A 94 -11.48 12.84 -0.56
N ILE A 95 -12.29 13.14 0.45
CA ILE A 95 -11.85 13.70 1.72
C ILE A 95 -11.59 12.59 2.75
N GLY A 96 -10.67 12.81 3.68
CA GLY A 96 -10.29 11.77 4.64
C GLY A 96 -11.26 11.57 5.81
N GLY A 97 -12.27 12.41 5.96
CA GLY A 97 -13.31 12.29 6.97
C GLY A 97 -14.39 13.37 6.86
N THR A 98 -15.56 13.12 7.44
CA THR A 98 -16.76 13.97 7.35
C THR A 98 -16.90 14.97 8.50
N PHE A 99 -15.82 15.23 9.24
CA PHE A 99 -15.84 16.07 10.45
C PHE A 99 -15.81 17.58 10.15
N LEU A 100 -15.34 17.99 8.96
CA LEU A 100 -15.40 19.38 8.51
C LEU A 100 -16.70 19.63 7.74
N PRO A 101 -17.36 20.78 7.97
CA PRO A 101 -18.55 21.13 7.19
C PRO A 101 -18.16 21.47 5.74
N PRO A 102 -19.11 21.31 4.79
CA PRO A 102 -18.93 21.81 3.43
C PRO A 102 -18.52 23.29 3.42
N HIS A 103 -17.70 23.69 2.46
CA HIS A 103 -17.16 25.05 2.30
C HIS A 103 -16.20 25.53 3.40
N HIS A 104 -15.82 24.69 4.38
CA HIS A 104 -14.72 25.05 5.28
C HIS A 104 -13.42 25.23 4.48
N LYS A 105 -12.57 26.20 4.85
CA LYS A 105 -11.32 26.51 4.13
C LYS A 105 -10.27 25.38 4.07
N TYR A 106 -10.49 24.29 4.80
CA TYR A 106 -9.65 23.08 4.82
C TYR A 106 -10.42 21.84 4.35
N HIS A 107 -11.64 22.03 3.84
CA HIS A 107 -12.45 20.97 3.27
C HIS A 107 -12.05 20.80 1.81
N HIS A 108 -10.93 20.12 1.62
CA HIS A 108 -10.33 19.78 0.33
C HIS A 108 -10.24 18.27 0.15
N SER A 109 -10.35 17.85 -1.10
CA SER A 109 -9.94 16.51 -1.49
C SER A 109 -8.44 16.35 -1.25
N HIS A 110 -8.04 15.13 -0.94
CA HIS A 110 -6.64 14.81 -0.70
C HIS A 110 -6.24 13.65 -1.59
N ILE A 111 -5.08 13.75 -2.24
CA ILE A 111 -4.66 12.76 -3.23
C ILE A 111 -4.52 11.35 -2.64
N ALA A 112 -3.96 11.24 -1.42
CA ALA A 112 -3.89 9.96 -0.71
C ALA A 112 -5.26 9.37 -0.39
N MET A 113 -6.25 10.22 -0.03
CA MET A 113 -7.60 9.78 0.27
C MET A 113 -8.32 9.30 -1.00
N THR A 114 -8.08 10.00 -2.12
CA THR A 114 -8.58 9.61 -3.44
C THR A 114 -8.04 8.26 -3.88
N TYR A 115 -6.72 8.04 -3.76
CA TYR A 115 -6.10 6.74 -4.00
C TYR A 115 -6.73 5.64 -3.14
N THR A 116 -6.85 5.85 -1.83
CA THR A 116 -7.40 4.83 -0.92
C THR A 116 -8.86 4.51 -1.23
N ALA A 117 -9.68 5.53 -1.53
CA ALA A 117 -11.09 5.35 -1.86
C ALA A 117 -11.26 4.51 -3.13
N LEU A 118 -10.54 4.84 -4.21
CA LEU A 118 -10.62 4.09 -5.46
C LEU A 118 -10.15 2.63 -5.27
N CYS A 119 -9.08 2.40 -4.51
CA CYS A 119 -8.64 1.03 -4.18
C CYS A 119 -9.72 0.24 -3.44
N ILE A 120 -10.33 0.83 -2.40
CA ILE A 120 -11.36 0.15 -1.63
C ILE A 120 -12.58 -0.16 -2.51
N LEU A 121 -13.07 0.83 -3.26
CA LEU A 121 -14.22 0.66 -4.17
C LEU A 121 -13.96 -0.47 -5.17
N GLN A 122 -12.78 -0.47 -5.79
CA GLN A 122 -12.36 -1.52 -6.72
C GLN A 122 -12.31 -2.90 -6.06
N THR A 123 -11.75 -3.02 -4.86
CA THR A 123 -11.70 -4.30 -4.13
C THR A 123 -13.08 -4.80 -3.73
N LEU A 124 -14.03 -3.91 -3.46
CA LEU A 124 -15.42 -4.26 -3.13
C LEU A 124 -16.32 -4.46 -4.36
N GLY A 125 -15.74 -4.49 -5.57
CA GLY A 125 -16.45 -4.84 -6.81
C GLY A 125 -17.06 -3.67 -7.56
N VAL A 126 -16.75 -2.42 -7.20
CA VAL A 126 -17.12 -1.25 -8.00
C VAL A 126 -16.13 -1.10 -9.16
N ASP A 127 -16.63 -1.08 -10.39
CA ASP A 127 -15.82 -0.74 -11.56
C ASP A 127 -15.54 0.77 -11.57
N VAL A 128 -14.42 1.18 -10.96
CA VAL A 128 -14.12 2.61 -10.78
C VAL A 128 -13.90 3.37 -12.08
N ARG A 129 -13.60 2.66 -13.18
CA ARG A 129 -13.41 3.24 -14.52
C ARG A 129 -14.74 3.68 -15.13
N ASN A 130 -15.81 2.93 -14.86
CA ASN A 130 -17.09 3.08 -15.54
C ASN A 130 -18.26 3.45 -14.60
N ASP A 131 -18.07 3.47 -13.28
CA ASP A 131 -19.14 3.85 -12.35
C ASP A 131 -19.53 5.33 -12.53
N PRO A 132 -20.78 5.65 -12.90
CA PRO A 132 -21.22 7.01 -13.19
C PRO A 132 -21.29 7.92 -11.93
N ARG A 133 -21.17 7.35 -10.73
CA ARG A 133 -21.12 8.11 -9.48
C ARG A 133 -19.73 8.69 -9.22
N ILE A 134 -18.69 8.17 -9.89
CA ILE A 134 -17.31 8.65 -9.77
C ILE A 134 -17.04 9.63 -10.93
N PRO A 135 -16.55 10.85 -10.68
CA PRO A 135 -16.29 11.83 -11.74
C PRO A 135 -14.86 11.66 -12.27
N GLN A 136 -14.58 10.59 -13.02
CA GLN A 136 -13.22 10.20 -13.43
C GLN A 136 -12.46 11.35 -14.11
N THR A 137 -13.06 12.00 -15.11
CA THR A 137 -12.44 13.12 -15.83
C THR A 137 -12.09 14.29 -14.91
N ALA A 138 -12.91 14.57 -13.89
CA ALA A 138 -12.64 15.63 -12.93
C ALA A 138 -11.50 15.28 -11.98
N ILE A 139 -11.42 14.01 -11.55
CA ILE A 139 -10.31 13.51 -10.73
C ILE A 139 -8.99 13.65 -11.51
N ILE A 140 -8.96 13.25 -12.80
CA ILE A 140 -7.77 13.39 -13.65
C ILE A 140 -7.39 14.86 -13.87
N ARG A 141 -8.37 15.75 -14.07
CA ARG A 141 -8.12 17.19 -14.16
C ARG A 141 -7.53 17.75 -12.86
N THR A 142 -7.99 17.24 -11.71
CA THR A 142 -7.45 17.61 -10.39
C THR A 142 -6.00 17.13 -10.26
N LEU A 143 -5.69 15.88 -10.61
CA LEU A 143 -4.30 15.38 -10.63
C LEU A 143 -3.37 16.28 -11.44
N ARG A 144 -3.79 16.72 -12.63
CA ARG A 144 -2.99 17.63 -13.46
C ARG A 144 -2.64 18.93 -12.75
N ARG A 145 -3.53 19.45 -11.92
CA ARG A 145 -3.31 20.69 -11.15
C ARG A 145 -2.45 20.47 -9.91
N LEU A 146 -2.39 19.24 -9.40
CA LEU A 146 -1.55 18.89 -8.24
C LEU A 146 -0.08 18.71 -8.60
N GLN A 147 0.24 18.40 -9.87
CA GLN A 147 1.62 18.23 -10.29
C GLN A 147 2.39 19.56 -10.27
N GLN A 148 3.55 19.55 -9.61
CA GLN A 148 4.42 20.69 -9.44
C GLN A 148 5.45 20.81 -10.58
N PRO A 149 6.10 21.99 -10.75
CA PRO A 149 7.11 22.18 -11.79
C PRO A 149 8.30 21.22 -11.72
N ASP A 150 8.66 20.74 -10.52
CA ASP A 150 9.75 19.78 -10.29
C ASP A 150 9.35 18.32 -10.58
N GLY A 151 8.07 18.05 -10.87
CA GLY A 151 7.50 16.73 -11.12
C GLY A 151 6.87 16.06 -9.90
N SER A 152 6.99 16.65 -8.70
CA SER A 152 6.29 16.19 -7.51
C SER A 152 4.78 16.44 -7.60
N PHE A 153 4.01 15.92 -6.65
CA PHE A 153 2.58 16.19 -6.52
C PHE A 153 2.29 16.77 -5.14
N ALA A 154 1.51 17.84 -5.09
CA ALA A 154 0.96 18.37 -3.86
C ALA A 154 -0.16 17.47 -3.32
N SER A 155 -0.34 17.47 -2.01
CA SER A 155 -1.38 16.66 -1.37
C SER A 155 -2.81 17.17 -1.57
N THR A 156 -2.98 18.48 -1.78
CA THR A 156 -4.26 19.18 -2.02
C THR A 156 -4.11 20.32 -3.04
N ILE A 157 -5.23 20.82 -3.58
CA ILE A 157 -5.25 21.88 -4.61
C ILE A 157 -4.75 23.25 -4.11
N GLN A 158 -4.74 23.49 -2.80
CA GLN A 158 -4.21 24.73 -2.21
C GLN A 158 -2.71 24.88 -2.50
N GLY A 159 -1.98 23.77 -2.65
CA GLY A 159 -0.55 23.77 -2.95
C GLY A 159 0.36 24.25 -1.80
N ASP A 160 -0.21 24.55 -0.63
CA ASP A 160 0.52 24.93 0.59
C ASP A 160 0.93 23.71 1.45
N GLY A 161 0.42 22.54 1.10
CA GLY A 161 0.76 21.26 1.71
C GLY A 161 2.09 20.68 1.22
N GLU A 162 2.45 19.56 1.80
CA GLU A 162 3.62 18.77 1.43
C GLU A 162 3.53 18.19 0.02
N HIS A 163 4.68 18.07 -0.64
CA HIS A 163 4.83 17.43 -1.94
C HIS A 163 6.04 16.48 -1.90
N ASP A 164 5.78 15.18 -2.05
CA ASP A 164 6.81 14.15 -1.93
C ASP A 164 6.45 12.85 -2.69
N LEU A 165 7.34 11.85 -2.65
CA LEU A 165 7.15 10.59 -3.37
C LEU A 165 5.85 9.85 -3.02
N ARG A 166 5.28 10.06 -1.83
CA ARG A 166 4.01 9.42 -1.45
C ARG A 166 2.89 9.87 -2.37
N PHE A 167 2.83 11.16 -2.69
CA PHE A 167 1.77 11.71 -3.54
C PHE A 167 2.01 11.43 -5.01
N LEU A 168 3.26 11.34 -5.45
CA LEU A 168 3.55 10.83 -6.78
C LEU A 168 3.03 9.39 -6.93
N TYR A 169 3.27 8.54 -5.92
CA TYR A 169 2.72 7.17 -5.91
C TYR A 169 1.19 7.16 -5.92
N CYS A 170 0.54 7.99 -5.10
CA CYS A 170 -0.92 8.12 -5.13
C CYS A 170 -1.42 8.57 -6.52
N ALA A 171 -0.76 9.54 -7.16
CA ALA A 171 -1.11 10.00 -8.51
C ALA A 171 -1.04 8.86 -9.53
N CYS A 172 0.07 8.11 -9.53
CA CYS A 172 0.25 6.96 -10.42
C CYS A 172 -0.82 5.88 -10.20
N CYS A 173 -1.16 5.56 -8.95
CA CYS A 173 -2.23 4.59 -8.66
C CYS A 173 -3.60 5.06 -9.14
N ILE A 174 -3.92 6.34 -8.95
CA ILE A 174 -5.19 6.92 -9.43
C ILE A 174 -5.26 6.85 -10.96
N SER A 175 -4.22 7.30 -11.66
CA SER A 175 -4.15 7.21 -13.13
C SER A 175 -4.25 5.78 -13.63
N TYR A 176 -3.61 4.82 -12.97
CA TYR A 176 -3.69 3.41 -13.33
C TYR A 176 -5.10 2.82 -13.12
N LEU A 177 -5.73 3.10 -11.98
CA LEU A 177 -7.08 2.62 -11.67
C LEU A 177 -8.12 3.17 -12.64
N LEU A 178 -8.03 4.46 -12.96
CA LEU A 178 -8.94 5.15 -13.88
C LEU A 178 -8.58 4.97 -15.36
N ASP A 179 -7.44 4.34 -15.64
CA ASP A 179 -6.90 4.14 -17.00
C ASP A 179 -6.73 5.45 -17.80
N ASP A 180 -6.30 6.51 -17.12
CA ASP A 180 -6.08 7.82 -17.73
C ASP A 180 -4.82 8.48 -17.17
N TRP A 181 -3.79 8.53 -18.01
CA TRP A 181 -2.49 9.13 -17.72
C TRP A 181 -2.37 10.58 -18.19
N SER A 182 -3.41 11.15 -18.81
CA SER A 182 -3.39 12.52 -19.32
C SER A 182 -3.24 13.58 -18.21
N GLY A 183 -3.45 13.19 -16.95
CA GLY A 183 -3.25 14.02 -15.77
C GLY A 183 -1.80 14.12 -15.29
N ILE A 184 -0.85 13.38 -15.86
CA ILE A 184 0.53 13.28 -15.36
C ILE A 184 1.53 13.59 -16.48
N ASP A 185 2.40 14.59 -16.28
CA ASP A 185 3.64 14.75 -17.03
C ASP A 185 4.65 13.69 -16.56
N ILE A 186 4.63 12.53 -17.23
CA ILE A 186 5.47 11.37 -16.91
C ILE A 186 6.97 11.72 -16.97
N PRO A 187 7.51 12.40 -18.01
CA PRO A 187 8.91 12.79 -18.03
C PRO A 187 9.35 13.59 -16.80
N ARG A 188 8.54 14.55 -16.33
CA ARG A 188 8.85 15.29 -15.10
C ARG A 188 8.77 14.43 -13.86
N ALA A 189 7.74 13.59 -13.74
CA ALA A 189 7.61 12.65 -12.63
C ALA A 189 8.81 11.69 -12.53
N VAL A 190 9.28 11.16 -13.65
CA VAL A 190 10.49 10.32 -13.71
C VAL A 190 11.74 11.11 -13.29
N SER A 191 11.87 12.36 -13.74
CA SER A 191 12.96 13.24 -13.31
C SER A 191 12.92 13.49 -11.80
N TYR A 192 11.73 13.67 -11.22
CA TYR A 192 11.55 13.84 -9.78
C TYR A 192 12.04 12.61 -9.00
N VAL A 193 11.64 11.40 -9.41
CA VAL A 193 12.12 10.14 -8.79
C VAL A 193 13.64 10.02 -8.84
N ARG A 194 14.26 10.33 -9.99
CA ARG A 194 15.73 10.33 -10.13
C ARG A 194 16.39 11.31 -9.17
N ASN A 195 15.81 12.49 -8.99
CA ASN A 195 16.34 13.52 -8.09
C ASN A 195 16.17 13.17 -6.59
N CYS A 196 15.28 12.24 -6.25
CA CYS A 196 15.15 11.68 -4.89
C CYS A 196 16.21 10.62 -4.55
N ARG A 197 17.03 10.18 -5.51
CA ARG A 197 18.11 9.21 -5.26
C ARG A 197 19.11 9.75 -4.24
N SER A 198 19.30 9.00 -3.17
CA SER A 198 20.31 9.22 -2.13
C SER A 198 21.67 8.65 -2.51
N PHE A 199 22.70 9.02 -1.75
CA PHE A 199 24.08 8.57 -1.98
C PHE A 199 24.25 7.04 -1.90
N ASP A 200 23.36 6.35 -1.18
CA ASP A 200 23.37 4.91 -0.94
C ASP A 200 22.44 4.13 -1.89
N GLY A 201 21.94 4.79 -2.95
CA GLY A 201 21.12 4.20 -4.01
C GLY A 201 19.61 4.18 -3.73
N ALA A 202 19.20 4.29 -2.46
CA ALA A 202 17.79 4.38 -2.07
C ALA A 202 17.16 5.71 -2.45
N LEU A 203 15.84 5.80 -2.30
CA LEU A 203 15.13 7.06 -2.52
C LEU A 203 14.77 7.72 -1.19
N ALA A 204 15.14 9.00 -1.08
CA ALA A 204 14.66 9.89 -0.05
C ALA A 204 13.21 10.31 -0.32
N LEU A 205 12.55 10.87 0.69
CA LEU A 205 11.18 11.35 0.57
C LEU A 205 11.04 12.50 -0.46
N VAL A 206 12.02 13.42 -0.44
CA VAL A 206 12.14 14.59 -1.33
C VAL A 206 13.55 14.67 -1.92
N PRO A 207 13.76 15.41 -3.03
CA PRO A 207 15.07 15.61 -3.65
C PRO A 207 16.11 16.30 -2.75
N HIS A 208 17.35 16.32 -3.24
CA HIS A 208 18.46 17.12 -2.71
C HIS A 208 19.02 16.72 -1.34
N GLY A 209 19.26 15.42 -1.14
CA GLY A 209 20.11 14.93 -0.05
C GLY A 209 19.38 14.49 1.22
N GLY A 210 18.08 14.21 1.12
CA GLY A 210 17.38 13.46 2.17
C GLY A 210 17.97 12.06 2.36
N GLU A 211 17.68 11.44 3.50
CA GLU A 211 18.07 10.07 3.80
C GLU A 211 17.17 9.07 3.06
N GLY A 212 17.75 8.04 2.45
CA GLY A 212 17.01 6.93 1.87
C GLY A 212 16.12 6.23 2.90
N HIS A 213 14.87 5.94 2.54
CA HIS A 213 13.89 5.35 3.44
C HIS A 213 13.02 4.31 2.73
N GLY A 214 12.65 3.22 3.43
CA GLY A 214 11.98 2.06 2.83
C GLY A 214 10.64 2.42 2.19
N GLY A 215 9.85 3.25 2.86
CA GLY A 215 8.56 3.73 2.34
C GLY A 215 8.70 4.63 1.10
N SER A 216 9.61 5.60 1.09
CA SER A 216 9.82 6.48 -0.07
C SER A 216 10.46 5.74 -1.23
N THR A 217 11.37 4.80 -0.94
CA THR A 217 11.95 3.90 -1.94
C THR A 217 10.88 3.07 -2.62
N PHE A 218 9.97 2.46 -1.84
CA PHE A 218 8.82 1.78 -2.41
C PHE A 218 7.99 2.72 -3.29
N CYS A 219 7.58 3.88 -2.78
CA CYS A 219 6.73 4.81 -3.53
C CYS A 219 7.36 5.20 -4.88
N GLY A 220 8.65 5.56 -4.90
CA GLY A 220 9.31 5.93 -6.16
C GLY A 220 9.49 4.76 -7.13
N VAL A 221 9.88 3.57 -6.66
CA VAL A 221 10.03 2.39 -7.52
C VAL A 221 8.66 1.92 -8.06
N ALA A 222 7.64 1.86 -7.21
CA ALA A 222 6.28 1.50 -7.61
C ALA A 222 5.68 2.52 -8.59
N SER A 223 5.92 3.82 -8.41
CA SER A 223 5.56 4.85 -9.40
C SER A 223 6.21 4.61 -10.76
N LEU A 224 7.50 4.26 -10.78
CA LEU A 224 8.19 3.93 -12.04
C LEU A 224 7.59 2.68 -12.68
N VAL A 225 7.21 1.67 -11.90
CA VAL A 225 6.48 0.50 -12.43
C VAL A 225 5.16 0.94 -13.04
N LEU A 226 4.31 1.65 -12.31
CA LEU A 226 2.98 2.07 -12.79
C LEU A 226 3.05 2.93 -14.06
N MET A 227 4.06 3.81 -14.18
CA MET A 227 4.28 4.63 -15.38
C MET A 227 4.92 3.85 -16.56
N ASN A 228 5.25 2.58 -16.39
CA ASN A 228 6.06 1.78 -17.31
C ASN A 228 7.44 2.42 -17.60
N GLN A 229 8.11 2.89 -16.54
CA GLN A 229 9.39 3.60 -16.57
C GLN A 229 10.45 2.93 -15.68
N LEU A 230 10.25 1.69 -15.22
CA LEU A 230 11.22 1.01 -14.35
C LEU A 230 12.62 0.85 -15.01
N TYR A 231 12.67 0.80 -16.34
CA TYR A 231 13.92 0.71 -17.11
C TYR A 231 14.94 1.80 -16.76
N VAL A 232 14.49 2.96 -16.25
CA VAL A 232 15.40 4.05 -15.84
C VAL A 232 16.33 3.67 -14.69
N ILE A 233 15.95 2.70 -13.85
CA ILE A 233 16.83 2.10 -12.84
C ILE A 233 17.65 0.99 -13.49
N GLY A 234 17.06 0.20 -14.39
CA GLY A 234 17.72 -0.93 -15.06
C GLY A 234 18.90 -0.54 -15.96
N GLU A 235 18.82 0.61 -16.65
CA GLU A 235 19.87 1.13 -17.52
C GLU A 235 21.09 1.66 -16.75
N ASP A 236 20.89 2.10 -15.50
CA ASP A 236 21.98 2.49 -14.58
C ASP A 236 22.31 1.29 -13.68
N ALA A 237 23.21 0.43 -14.17
CA ALA A 237 23.62 -0.78 -13.47
C ALA A 237 24.15 -0.52 -12.05
N ASP A 238 24.85 0.60 -11.85
CA ASP A 238 25.37 1.01 -10.54
C ASP A 238 24.23 1.41 -9.59
N TRP A 239 23.21 2.10 -10.11
CA TRP A 239 22.00 2.40 -9.34
C TRP A 239 21.25 1.13 -8.96
N LYS A 240 20.96 0.25 -9.92
CA LYS A 240 20.25 -1.00 -9.63
C LYS A 240 21.00 -1.82 -8.57
N ALA A 241 22.31 -1.97 -8.71
CA ALA A 241 23.14 -2.71 -7.76
C ALA A 241 23.16 -2.07 -6.37
N SER A 242 23.36 -0.76 -6.26
CA SER A 242 23.37 -0.04 -4.98
C SER A 242 22.01 -0.09 -4.28
N LEU A 243 20.91 0.05 -5.03
CA LEU A 243 19.55 -0.03 -4.51
C LEU A 243 19.20 -1.44 -4.01
N LEU A 244 19.54 -2.48 -4.78
CA LEU A 244 19.37 -3.87 -4.34
C LEU A 244 20.16 -4.15 -3.05
N HIS A 245 21.44 -3.74 -3.01
CA HIS A 245 22.27 -3.87 -1.82
C HIS A 245 21.67 -3.12 -0.63
N TRP A 246 21.18 -1.90 -0.83
CA TRP A 246 20.52 -1.11 0.20
C TRP A 246 19.32 -1.85 0.78
N CYS A 247 18.43 -2.38 -0.06
CA CYS A 247 17.25 -3.13 0.36
C CYS A 247 17.62 -4.37 1.17
N VAL A 248 18.56 -5.19 0.70
CA VAL A 248 18.97 -6.43 1.39
C VAL A 248 19.61 -6.12 2.74
N THR A 249 20.48 -5.11 2.82
CA THR A 249 21.15 -4.71 4.07
C THR A 249 20.22 -4.04 5.09
N ARG A 250 18.95 -3.82 4.75
CA ARG A 250 17.95 -3.42 5.75
C ARG A 250 17.53 -4.57 6.64
N GLN A 251 17.68 -5.82 6.22
CA GLN A 251 17.38 -6.94 7.09
C GLN A 251 18.44 -7.00 8.19
N GLN A 252 18.00 -6.93 9.44
CA GLN A 252 18.85 -7.03 10.61
C GLN A 252 18.77 -8.46 11.17
N LYS A 253 18.69 -8.62 12.49
CA LYS A 253 18.74 -9.94 13.11
C LYS A 253 17.46 -10.75 12.88
N GLN A 254 16.30 -10.10 12.84
CA GLN A 254 14.99 -10.73 12.80
C GLN A 254 14.05 -10.07 11.79
N GLY A 255 14.05 -8.75 11.73
CA GLY A 255 13.17 -7.92 10.90
C GLY A 255 13.94 -6.99 9.97
N LEU A 256 13.23 -6.03 9.41
CA LEU A 256 13.77 -5.00 8.53
C LEU A 256 13.69 -3.63 9.21
N GLN A 257 14.75 -2.83 9.08
CA GLN A 257 14.73 -1.41 9.45
C GLN A 257 14.38 -0.55 8.24
N GLY A 258 13.65 0.55 8.44
CA GLY A 258 13.25 1.46 7.36
C GLY A 258 14.38 2.29 6.78
N ARG A 259 15.47 2.46 7.54
CA ARG A 259 16.66 3.25 7.20
C ARG A 259 17.82 2.81 8.11
N PRO A 260 19.09 3.10 7.76
CA PRO A 260 20.24 2.64 8.54
C PRO A 260 20.18 3.03 10.02
N ASN A 261 20.67 2.15 10.89
CA ASN A 261 20.82 2.38 12.33
C ASN A 261 19.50 2.74 13.04
N LYS A 262 18.39 2.12 12.63
CA LYS A 262 17.08 2.23 13.29
C LYS A 262 16.56 0.85 13.68
N ASP A 263 15.56 0.86 14.54
CA ASP A 263 14.94 -0.37 15.02
C ASP A 263 14.19 -1.09 13.88
N GLU A 264 14.12 -2.41 14.01
CA GLU A 264 13.30 -3.28 13.17
C GLU A 264 11.82 -2.96 13.34
N ASP A 265 11.05 -3.08 12.26
CA ASP A 265 9.63 -2.74 12.22
C ASP A 265 8.93 -3.61 11.18
N THR A 266 7.83 -4.25 11.58
CA THR A 266 7.10 -5.23 10.75
C THR A 266 6.61 -4.65 9.43
N CYS A 267 6.29 -3.35 9.35
CA CYS A 267 5.75 -2.79 8.11
C CYS A 267 6.78 -2.76 6.97
N TYR A 268 8.09 -2.66 7.29
CA TYR A 268 9.13 -2.68 6.28
C TYR A 268 9.33 -4.05 5.63
N SER A 269 8.80 -5.11 6.22
CA SER A 269 8.70 -6.42 5.57
C SER A 269 7.97 -6.31 4.23
N TYR A 270 6.88 -5.51 4.18
CA TYR A 270 6.21 -5.20 2.93
C TYR A 270 6.96 -4.14 2.13
N TRP A 271 7.26 -2.97 2.71
CA TRP A 271 7.81 -1.86 1.91
C TRP A 271 9.11 -2.22 1.18
N ILE A 272 10.02 -2.91 1.86
CA ILE A 272 11.30 -3.30 1.26
C ILE A 272 11.15 -4.59 0.46
N GLY A 273 10.38 -5.57 0.95
CA GLY A 273 10.12 -6.81 0.23
C GLY A 273 9.44 -6.57 -1.12
N ALA A 274 8.43 -5.70 -1.16
CA ALA A 274 7.76 -5.32 -2.39
C ALA A 274 8.71 -4.56 -3.32
N THR A 275 9.53 -3.63 -2.79
CA THR A 275 10.57 -2.96 -3.59
C THR A 275 11.51 -3.96 -4.27
N LEU A 276 11.99 -4.97 -3.54
CA LEU A 276 12.79 -6.04 -4.13
C LEU A 276 12.01 -6.76 -5.23
N ARG A 277 10.78 -7.22 -4.96
CA ARG A 277 9.94 -7.88 -5.98
C ARG A 277 9.82 -7.05 -7.26
N LEU A 278 9.61 -5.74 -7.14
CA LEU A 278 9.50 -4.82 -8.27
C LEU A 278 10.83 -4.69 -9.05
N LEU A 279 11.98 -4.62 -8.36
CA LEU A 279 13.30 -4.50 -8.99
C LEU A 279 13.75 -5.76 -9.75
N GLY A 280 13.13 -6.90 -9.46
CA GLY A 280 13.33 -8.15 -10.19
C GLY A 280 12.67 -8.16 -11.57
N TYR A 281 11.78 -7.21 -11.86
CA TYR A 281 11.11 -7.15 -13.15
C TYR A 281 11.87 -6.37 -14.19
N ASP A 282 11.86 -6.90 -15.40
CA ASP A 282 12.28 -6.21 -16.61
C ASP A 282 11.08 -6.00 -17.54
N ALA A 283 10.61 -4.76 -17.65
CA ALA A 283 9.49 -4.39 -18.51
C ALA A 283 9.78 -4.57 -20.01
N GLY A 284 11.05 -4.57 -20.42
CA GLY A 284 11.44 -4.73 -21.82
C GLY A 284 11.45 -6.18 -22.30
N THR A 285 11.68 -7.13 -21.39
CA THR A 285 11.74 -8.57 -21.71
C THR A 285 10.59 -9.37 -21.11
N GLY A 286 9.86 -8.81 -20.14
CA GLY A 286 8.86 -9.52 -19.35
C GLY A 286 9.47 -10.50 -18.34
N ASN A 287 10.79 -10.50 -18.17
CA ASN A 287 11.47 -11.38 -17.24
C ASN A 287 11.22 -10.94 -15.79
N GLU A 288 11.04 -11.91 -14.91
CA GLU A 288 10.90 -11.72 -13.47
C GLU A 288 12.02 -12.49 -12.73
N ASP A 289 13.13 -11.81 -12.48
CA ASP A 289 14.18 -12.34 -11.61
C ASP A 289 13.69 -12.37 -10.17
N ASP A 290 13.96 -13.48 -9.49
CA ASP A 290 13.56 -13.65 -8.10
C ASP A 290 14.51 -12.96 -7.13
N VAL A 291 14.61 -11.63 -7.18
CA VAL A 291 15.53 -10.89 -6.29
C VAL A 291 15.03 -10.78 -4.85
N LEU A 292 13.75 -11.11 -4.60
CA LEU A 292 13.21 -11.22 -3.25
C LEU A 292 13.94 -12.32 -2.45
N CYS A 293 14.50 -13.34 -3.12
CA CYS A 293 15.18 -14.47 -2.49
C CYS A 293 16.43 -14.09 -1.69
N PHE A 294 16.94 -12.87 -1.87
CA PHE A 294 18.10 -12.37 -1.11
C PHE A 294 17.79 -12.08 0.36
N LEU A 295 16.51 -12.05 0.76
CA LEU A 295 16.13 -11.95 2.17
C LEU A 295 16.13 -13.34 2.84
N ASP A 296 16.53 -13.38 4.11
CA ASP A 296 16.26 -14.54 4.97
C ASP A 296 14.78 -14.54 5.37
N HIS A 297 13.95 -15.15 4.53
CA HIS A 297 12.52 -15.25 4.75
C HIS A 297 12.15 -16.10 5.96
N ALA A 298 13.00 -17.02 6.40
CA ALA A 298 12.72 -17.84 7.57
C ALA A 298 12.65 -16.98 8.84
N GLU A 299 13.71 -16.22 9.08
CA GLU A 299 13.79 -15.30 10.22
C GLU A 299 12.76 -14.18 10.11
N LEU A 300 12.60 -13.60 8.92
CA LEU A 300 11.68 -12.48 8.72
C LEU A 300 10.22 -12.88 8.91
N ARG A 301 9.80 -14.05 8.41
CA ARG A 301 8.44 -14.58 8.66
C ARG A 301 8.27 -14.93 10.13
N SER A 302 9.27 -15.54 10.77
CA SER A 302 9.22 -15.82 12.21
C SER A 302 9.09 -14.53 13.04
N PHE A 303 9.77 -13.45 12.66
CA PHE A 303 9.63 -12.14 13.30
C PHE A 303 8.21 -11.59 13.15
N VAL A 304 7.68 -11.53 11.93
CA VAL A 304 6.33 -11.03 11.67
C VAL A 304 5.29 -11.84 12.44
N LEU A 305 5.34 -13.17 12.40
CA LEU A 305 4.41 -14.04 13.14
C LEU A 305 4.51 -13.86 14.65
N SER A 306 5.71 -13.59 15.19
CA SER A 306 5.89 -13.31 16.62
C SER A 306 5.33 -11.95 17.09
N CYS A 307 4.95 -11.07 16.16
CA CYS A 307 4.27 -9.82 16.43
C CYS A 307 2.74 -9.94 16.39
N GLN A 308 2.20 -11.14 16.15
CA GLN A 308 0.76 -11.39 16.20
C GLN A 308 0.26 -11.32 17.65
N HIS A 309 -0.72 -10.47 17.93
CA HIS A 309 -1.23 -10.37 19.30
C HIS A 309 -2.06 -11.62 19.66
N PRO A 310 -1.72 -12.35 20.74
CA PRO A 310 -2.30 -13.67 21.04
C PRO A 310 -3.79 -13.65 21.41
N VAL A 311 -4.29 -12.51 21.91
CA VAL A 311 -5.71 -12.35 22.30
C VAL A 311 -6.52 -11.55 21.29
N LEU A 312 -6.07 -10.35 20.93
CA LEU A 312 -6.79 -9.44 20.04
C LEU A 312 -6.75 -9.82 18.54
N GLY A 313 -5.73 -10.56 18.09
CA GLY A 313 -5.40 -10.61 16.66
C GLY A 313 -4.66 -9.34 16.23
N GLY A 314 -4.47 -9.15 14.93
CA GLY A 314 -3.63 -8.08 14.40
C GLY A 314 -2.14 -8.32 14.66
N PHE A 315 -1.32 -7.48 14.05
CA PHE A 315 0.12 -7.42 14.24
C PHE A 315 0.55 -6.04 14.73
N SER A 316 1.56 -6.03 15.58
CA SER A 316 2.21 -4.82 16.08
C SER A 316 3.49 -4.51 15.31
N LYS A 317 3.99 -3.29 15.51
CA LYS A 317 5.28 -2.83 14.99
C LYS A 317 6.46 -3.74 15.39
N VAL A 318 6.48 -4.13 16.65
CA VAL A 318 7.49 -4.99 17.29
C VAL A 318 6.81 -5.91 18.29
N ARG A 319 7.50 -6.98 18.71
CA ARG A 319 6.98 -7.96 19.68
C ARG A 319 6.49 -7.28 20.97
N ASN A 320 5.47 -7.87 21.60
CA ASN A 320 4.95 -7.46 22.90
C ASN A 320 4.41 -6.01 22.96
N THR A 321 3.94 -5.47 21.85
CA THR A 321 3.23 -4.18 21.81
C THR A 321 1.81 -4.38 21.25
N TYR A 322 0.95 -3.37 21.41
CA TYR A 322 -0.42 -3.45 20.89
C TYR A 322 -0.43 -3.41 19.35
N PRO A 323 -1.33 -4.18 18.71
CA PRO A 323 -1.49 -4.15 17.27
C PRO A 323 -2.19 -2.86 16.81
N ASP A 324 -1.87 -2.43 15.59
CA ASP A 324 -2.58 -1.36 14.89
C ASP A 324 -2.88 -1.78 13.45
N VAL A 325 -3.87 -1.16 12.81
CA VAL A 325 -4.36 -1.59 11.49
C VAL A 325 -3.30 -1.47 10.40
N LEU A 326 -2.35 -0.53 10.53
CA LEU A 326 -1.27 -0.32 9.57
C LEU A 326 -0.27 -1.48 9.62
N HIS A 327 0.30 -1.76 10.79
CA HIS A 327 1.27 -2.86 10.92
C HIS A 327 0.60 -4.22 10.73
N SER A 328 -0.66 -4.36 11.16
CA SER A 328 -1.46 -5.55 10.91
C SER A 328 -1.61 -5.81 9.41
N TYR A 329 -1.97 -4.79 8.64
CA TYR A 329 -2.14 -4.93 7.20
C TYR A 329 -0.83 -5.23 6.50
N TYR A 330 0.22 -4.44 6.74
CA TYR A 330 1.50 -4.65 6.06
C TYR A 330 2.21 -5.96 6.46
N SER A 331 1.95 -6.47 7.66
CA SER A 331 2.36 -7.83 8.05
C SER A 331 1.66 -8.89 7.21
N LEU A 332 0.34 -8.79 7.02
CA LEU A 332 -0.41 -9.69 6.12
C LEU A 332 0.04 -9.57 4.67
N ALA A 333 0.25 -8.34 4.19
CA ALA A 333 0.72 -8.07 2.84
C ALA A 333 2.08 -8.75 2.59
N TYR A 334 3.03 -8.64 3.53
CA TYR A 334 4.30 -9.36 3.43
C TYR A 334 4.13 -10.88 3.48
N LEU A 335 3.29 -11.41 4.39
CA LEU A 335 3.05 -12.84 4.48
C LEU A 335 2.48 -13.40 3.18
N SER A 336 1.61 -12.65 2.50
CA SER A 336 1.09 -12.95 1.16
C SER A 336 2.18 -12.88 0.09
N LEU A 337 2.95 -11.78 0.06
CA LEU A 337 4.05 -11.54 -0.89
C LEU A 337 5.12 -12.65 -0.84
N SER A 338 5.43 -13.15 0.36
CA SER A 338 6.49 -14.14 0.57
C SER A 338 5.97 -15.59 0.70
N GLN A 339 4.75 -15.88 0.23
CA GLN A 339 4.14 -17.22 0.34
C GLN A 339 5.02 -18.35 -0.21
N LYS A 340 5.73 -18.12 -1.33
CA LYS A 340 6.64 -19.12 -1.92
C LYS A 340 7.83 -19.50 -1.03
N TYR A 341 8.15 -18.67 -0.03
CA TYR A 341 9.25 -18.85 0.91
C TYR A 341 8.80 -19.46 2.26
N ARG A 342 7.57 -19.96 2.33
CA ARG A 342 7.11 -20.72 3.49
C ARG A 342 7.96 -21.95 3.72
N GLN A 343 8.39 -22.15 4.96
CA GLN A 343 9.11 -23.35 5.39
C GLN A 343 8.21 -24.56 5.64
N ASP A 344 6.90 -24.44 5.39
CA ASP A 344 5.88 -25.47 5.62
C ASP A 344 6.23 -26.81 4.93
N THR A 345 7.02 -26.78 3.86
CA THR A 345 7.52 -27.97 3.14
C THR A 345 8.72 -28.65 3.80
N GLN A 346 9.49 -27.97 4.66
CA GLN A 346 10.70 -28.52 5.28
C GLN A 346 10.51 -28.99 6.74
N MET A 347 9.55 -28.44 7.49
CA MET A 347 9.45 -28.68 8.94
C MET A 347 8.24 -29.51 9.44
N LYS A 348 7.31 -29.95 8.58
CA LYS A 348 6.07 -30.69 8.98
C LYS A 348 5.29 -30.03 10.14
N LYS A 349 5.46 -28.73 10.36
CA LYS A 349 4.69 -27.91 11.29
C LYS A 349 4.12 -26.80 10.45
N ASP A 350 2.86 -26.95 10.05
CA ASP A 350 2.11 -25.94 9.34
C ASP A 350 1.84 -24.76 10.29
N LEU A 351 2.83 -23.88 10.41
CA LEU A 351 2.78 -22.71 11.27
C LEU A 351 1.85 -21.65 10.71
N GLU A 352 1.40 -21.75 9.46
CA GLU A 352 0.64 -20.68 8.86
C GLU A 352 -0.73 -21.09 8.29
N GLY A 353 -1.01 -22.37 8.10
CA GLY A 353 -2.35 -22.98 8.08
C GLY A 353 -3.26 -22.67 6.89
N VAL A 354 -3.09 -21.50 6.27
CA VAL A 354 -4.01 -20.94 5.28
C VAL A 354 -3.20 -20.16 4.24
N SER A 355 -3.46 -20.41 2.96
CA SER A 355 -2.93 -19.58 1.87
C SER A 355 -3.71 -18.27 1.82
N LEU A 356 -2.99 -17.14 1.82
CA LEU A 356 -3.58 -15.81 1.62
C LEU A 356 -3.82 -15.59 0.13
N LYS A 357 -4.82 -14.78 -0.25
CA LYS A 357 -4.96 -14.37 -1.66
C LYS A 357 -3.70 -13.66 -2.13
N ALA A 358 -3.39 -13.82 -3.42
CA ALA A 358 -2.26 -13.16 -4.06
C ALA A 358 -2.40 -11.63 -3.96
N LEU A 359 -1.30 -10.96 -3.66
CA LEU A 359 -1.21 -9.51 -3.50
C LEU A 359 -0.62 -8.90 -4.78
N ASN A 360 -1.25 -7.86 -5.31
CA ASN A 360 -0.55 -6.96 -6.23
C ASN A 360 0.43 -6.11 -5.42
N CYS A 361 1.72 -6.43 -5.48
CA CYS A 361 2.72 -5.75 -4.65
C CYS A 361 3.02 -4.31 -5.09
N THR A 362 2.64 -3.93 -6.32
CA THR A 362 2.83 -2.55 -6.80
C THR A 362 1.84 -1.60 -6.14
N MET A 363 0.57 -2.00 -6.04
CA MET A 363 -0.49 -1.18 -5.46
C MET A 363 -0.79 -1.48 -3.99
N GLY A 364 -0.34 -2.64 -3.50
CA GLY A 364 -0.62 -3.11 -2.16
C GLY A 364 -2.10 -3.38 -1.96
N ILE A 365 -2.76 -4.10 -2.89
CA ILE A 365 -4.14 -4.59 -2.78
C ILE A 365 -4.24 -6.01 -3.38
N GLY A 366 -5.35 -6.72 -3.17
CA GLY A 366 -5.52 -8.07 -3.73
C GLY A 366 -5.42 -8.10 -5.26
N GLN A 367 -4.71 -9.09 -5.80
CA GLN A 367 -4.41 -9.18 -7.23
C GLN A 367 -5.67 -9.28 -8.10
N ALA A 368 -6.72 -9.93 -7.61
CA ALA A 368 -7.99 -10.07 -8.32
C ALA A 368 -8.74 -8.74 -8.47
N SER A 369 -8.43 -7.73 -7.64
CA SER A 369 -9.03 -6.40 -7.73
C SER A 369 -8.46 -5.57 -8.88
N ILE A 370 -7.32 -5.95 -9.46
CA ILE A 370 -6.71 -5.22 -10.57
C ILE A 370 -7.32 -5.69 -11.90
N LEU A 371 -8.00 -4.77 -12.60
CA LEU A 371 -8.52 -5.03 -13.94
C LEU A 371 -7.35 -5.25 -14.91
N ALA A 372 -7.34 -6.42 -15.54
CA ALA A 372 -6.33 -6.78 -16.52
C ALA A 372 -6.90 -6.66 -17.93
N GLU A 373 -6.67 -5.52 -18.59
CA GLU A 373 -6.84 -5.41 -20.04
C GLU A 373 -5.47 -5.41 -20.75
N GLU A 374 -5.50 -5.68 -22.07
CA GLU A 374 -4.30 -5.81 -22.90
C GLU A 374 -3.45 -4.54 -22.86
N GLY A 375 -2.20 -4.64 -22.39
CA GLY A 375 -1.21 -3.56 -22.54
C GLY A 375 -0.24 -3.41 -21.37
N PHE A 376 -0.66 -3.58 -20.11
CA PHE A 376 0.22 -3.47 -18.95
C PHE A 376 -0.40 -4.03 -17.66
N ARG A 377 0.26 -5.02 -17.04
CA ARG A 377 -0.07 -5.51 -15.69
C ARG A 377 1.04 -5.09 -14.72
N PRO A 378 0.81 -4.17 -13.77
CA PRO A 378 1.76 -3.94 -12.70
C PRO A 378 1.93 -5.23 -11.92
N LEU A 379 3.18 -5.50 -11.54
CA LEU A 379 3.70 -6.82 -11.23
C LEU A 379 2.91 -7.65 -10.22
N LEU A 380 2.85 -8.95 -10.53
CA LEU A 380 2.26 -10.07 -9.80
C LEU A 380 3.02 -10.41 -8.50
#